data_AF-A0A524CYM8-F1
#
_entry.id   AF-A0A524CYM8-F1
#
_cell.length_a   1.000
_cell.length_b   1.000
_cell.length_c   1.000
_cell.angle_alpha   90.00
_cell.angle_beta   90.00
_cell.angle_gamma   90.00
#
_symmetry.space_group_name_H-M   'P 1'
#
loop_
_entity.id
_entity.type
_entity.pdbx_description
1 polymer ?
#
loop_
_entity_poly.entity_id
_entity_poly.type
_entity_poly.pdbx_seq_one_letter_code
_entity_poly.pdbx_strand_id
1 'polypeptide(L)'
;MKKTILLVIIASFLIIPQIFLSLLPNVKANETIPPEYSDEINLNNLYEYNVTEFTGPSEWYNYDTQSSEKWETNVGGQIKINFTGFYSRHPNDWGDDFPDTNMPYMDIFIYKSGGDLNFTRVNCSNSEASSSMILGYWPFNSGFLIPKNISFVQEILNDTTLDYVVEESYNFLYMNIEDKSELIYDKFSGLLVYANTFTGDYGIELSLTNYSLNFNRLYQYNVSEFADKPAWWYVFSDKGYFETNKGGLININFTRYYDRPSADLWGDAFPDSNMAYMDLEIYNKSVTGLALNFTQVNISNKEAAVALILGFNNFQSGFLQPSINNLTNFKKLALEEATGYTTGTVELEETDLTIKVSFDEEGNGLNIQLLYEKMTGLLLWADSKGSNYNLEITIDGYDPWGTTPSNRPSGELLLSKYIPYIAIASISLISISGLLIISKYKSNFKKFNKFAIIGIIFTATFGSLIYFGATYSPPIVNQKLEQVQNITLIIDYGNGTINTYDNFELSNYETTAFDALDKWVSIQYTDYGAQGYFIESINGVEGNWLYYINDKYISIAANKYFLESGDIIKFELQ
;
A
#
# COMPACT_ATOMS: atom_id res chain seq x y z
N MET A 1 -15.27 -66.58 4.08
CA MET A 1 -14.00 -65.90 4.44
C MET A 1 -13.71 -66.20 5.92
N LYS A 2 -12.56 -66.81 6.25
CA LYS A 2 -12.25 -67.23 7.64
C LYS A 2 -12.18 -65.99 8.54
N LYS A 3 -12.81 -66.03 9.73
CA LYS A 3 -12.86 -64.92 10.71
C LYS A 3 -11.49 -64.26 10.96
N THR A 4 -10.41 -65.03 10.84
CA THR A 4 -9.02 -64.57 10.97
C THR A 4 -8.61 -63.54 9.90
N ILE A 5 -9.08 -63.68 8.66
CA ILE A 5 -8.74 -62.75 7.56
C ILE A 5 -9.45 -61.41 7.76
N LEU A 6 -10.71 -61.44 8.23
CA LEU A 6 -11.46 -60.22 8.53
C LEU A 6 -10.84 -59.44 9.69
N LEU A 7 -10.35 -60.14 10.72
CA LEU A 7 -9.69 -59.53 11.88
C LEU A 7 -8.34 -58.89 11.52
N VAL A 8 -7.59 -59.52 10.62
CA VAL A 8 -6.33 -58.95 10.09
C VAL A 8 -6.60 -57.73 9.23
N ILE A 9 -7.66 -57.74 8.40
CA ILE A 9 -8.05 -56.57 7.60
C ILE A 9 -8.48 -55.40 8.51
N ILE A 10 -9.30 -55.66 9.52
CA ILE A 10 -9.73 -54.63 10.50
C ILE A 10 -8.53 -54.10 11.29
N ALA A 11 -7.63 -54.96 11.74
CA ALA A 11 -6.40 -54.55 12.42
C ALA A 11 -5.49 -53.71 11.52
N SER A 12 -5.36 -54.06 10.24
CA SER A 12 -4.59 -53.23 9.29
C SER A 12 -5.24 -51.86 9.04
N PHE A 13 -6.58 -51.76 9.06
CA PHE A 13 -7.28 -50.48 8.92
C PHE A 13 -7.21 -49.60 10.17
N LEU A 14 -6.99 -50.17 11.36
CA LEU A 14 -6.92 -49.40 12.61
C LEU A 14 -5.50 -49.05 13.03
N ILE A 15 -4.55 -49.96 12.80
CA ILE A 15 -3.17 -49.83 13.31
C ILE A 15 -2.28 -49.05 12.33
N ILE A 16 -2.44 -49.24 11.03
CA ILE A 16 -1.59 -48.58 10.02
C ILE A 16 -1.76 -47.05 10.03
N PRO A 17 -2.98 -46.48 10.17
CA PRO A 17 -3.15 -45.02 10.30
C PRO A 17 -2.52 -44.46 11.57
N GLN A 18 -2.57 -45.19 12.69
CA GLN A 18 -1.95 -44.76 13.94
C GLN A 18 -0.42 -44.78 13.90
N ILE A 19 0.17 -45.77 13.21
CA ILE A 19 1.61 -45.81 12.99
C ILE A 19 2.05 -44.63 12.10
N PHE A 20 1.27 -44.30 11.06
CA PHE A 20 1.52 -43.13 10.22
C PHE A 20 1.42 -41.80 10.98
N LEU A 21 0.43 -41.64 11.86
CA LEU A 21 0.31 -40.47 12.75
C LEU A 21 1.48 -40.35 13.74
N SER A 22 2.04 -41.48 14.20
CA SER A 22 3.18 -41.49 15.13
C SER A 22 4.55 -41.27 14.47
N LEU A 23 4.61 -41.35 13.14
CA LEU A 23 5.82 -41.14 12.34
C LEU A 23 5.91 -39.74 11.74
N LEU A 24 4.89 -38.90 11.93
CA LEU A 24 5.03 -37.47 11.68
C LEU A 24 6.12 -36.94 12.63
N PRO A 25 7.19 -36.30 12.11
CA PRO A 25 8.20 -35.73 12.97
C PRO A 25 7.52 -34.70 13.88
N ASN A 26 7.43 -35.01 15.17
CA ASN A 26 7.13 -34.03 16.21
C ASN A 26 8.37 -33.14 16.34
N VAL A 27 8.59 -32.27 15.34
CA VAL A 27 9.38 -31.07 15.55
C VAL A 27 8.56 -30.26 16.54
N LYS A 28 8.99 -30.25 17.80
CA LYS A 28 8.34 -29.41 18.81
C LYS A 28 8.49 -27.97 18.36
N ALA A 29 7.37 -27.30 18.12
CA ALA A 29 7.31 -25.85 18.01
C ALA A 29 8.07 -25.25 19.20
N ASN A 30 8.92 -24.25 18.93
CA ASN A 30 9.31 -23.36 20.00
C ASN A 30 8.07 -22.51 20.32
N GLU A 31 7.33 -22.88 21.38
CA GLU A 31 6.12 -22.13 21.81
C GLU A 31 6.46 -20.69 22.25
N THR A 32 7.75 -20.40 22.47
CA THR A 32 8.25 -19.07 22.79
C THR A 32 8.62 -18.31 21.53
N ILE A 33 8.00 -17.15 21.33
CA ILE A 33 8.33 -16.21 20.26
C ILE A 33 9.81 -15.79 20.39
N PRO A 34 10.65 -15.99 19.36
CA PRO A 34 12.05 -15.60 19.39
C PRO A 34 12.23 -14.08 19.55
N PRO A 35 13.35 -13.62 20.13
CA PRO A 35 13.58 -12.21 20.43
C PRO A 35 13.62 -11.31 19.18
N GLU A 36 13.87 -11.87 17.99
CA GLU A 36 13.85 -11.15 16.72
C GLU A 36 12.42 -10.77 16.29
N TYR A 37 11.40 -11.48 16.77
CA TYR A 37 10.00 -11.24 16.47
C TYR A 37 9.29 -10.55 17.66
N SER A 38 8.09 -10.04 17.39
CA SER A 38 7.30 -9.33 18.38
C SER A 38 6.45 -10.27 19.24
N ASP A 39 6.43 -10.00 20.54
CA ASP A 39 5.52 -10.64 21.48
C ASP A 39 4.06 -10.17 21.36
N GLU A 40 3.79 -9.15 20.52
CA GLU A 40 2.43 -8.75 20.14
C GLU A 40 1.78 -9.72 19.13
N ILE A 41 2.54 -10.62 18.50
CA ILE A 41 1.98 -11.68 17.64
C ILE A 41 1.25 -12.69 18.52
N ASN A 42 0.03 -13.05 18.12
CA ASN A 42 -0.73 -14.11 18.77
C ASN A 42 -0.71 -15.39 17.92
N LEU A 43 0.16 -16.33 18.30
CA LEU A 43 0.29 -17.64 17.64
C LEU A 43 -0.98 -18.51 17.75
N ASN A 44 -1.94 -18.16 18.61
CA ASN A 44 -3.21 -18.88 18.76
C ASN A 44 -4.36 -18.22 17.99
N ASN A 45 -4.11 -17.13 17.27
CA ASN A 45 -5.12 -16.47 16.45
C ASN A 45 -5.08 -16.96 15.01
N LEU A 46 -6.28 -17.04 14.41
CA LEU A 46 -6.44 -17.18 12.98
C LEU A 46 -6.46 -15.78 12.35
N TYR A 47 -5.55 -15.52 11.43
CA TYR A 47 -5.48 -14.27 10.68
C TYR A 47 -6.20 -14.47 9.34
N GLU A 48 -7.12 -13.56 9.02
CA GLU A 48 -8.02 -13.70 7.87
C GLU A 48 -7.80 -12.53 6.90
N TYR A 49 -7.39 -12.86 5.68
CA TYR A 49 -7.19 -11.92 4.60
C TYR A 49 -8.33 -12.04 3.59
N ASN A 50 -8.96 -10.92 3.26
CA ASN A 50 -9.92 -10.84 2.16
C ASN A 50 -9.17 -10.54 0.87
N VAL A 51 -9.60 -11.19 -0.21
CA VAL A 51 -9.03 -11.01 -1.54
C VAL A 51 -9.92 -10.05 -2.34
N THR A 52 -9.38 -8.90 -2.69
CA THR A 52 -10.07 -7.85 -3.46
C THR A 52 -9.75 -7.93 -4.96
N GLU A 53 -8.55 -8.41 -5.30
CA GLU A 53 -8.16 -8.70 -6.68
C GLU A 53 -7.46 -10.07 -6.77
N PHE A 54 -7.74 -10.83 -7.83
CA PHE A 54 -7.03 -12.06 -8.13
C PHE A 54 -7.00 -12.33 -9.63
N THR A 55 -5.80 -12.45 -10.19
CA THR A 55 -5.57 -12.76 -11.60
C THR A 55 -4.79 -14.05 -11.69
N GLY A 56 -5.39 -15.09 -12.28
CA GLY A 56 -4.72 -16.34 -12.64
C GLY A 56 -4.40 -17.30 -11.47
N PRO A 57 -4.61 -18.62 -11.64
CA PRO A 57 -4.15 -19.61 -10.66
C PRO A 57 -2.61 -19.57 -10.55
N SER A 58 -2.08 -19.89 -9.38
CA SER A 58 -0.63 -20.00 -9.15
C SER A 58 -0.25 -21.43 -8.73
N GLU A 59 1.04 -21.74 -8.81
CA GLU A 59 1.60 -23.00 -8.36
C GLU A 59 2.26 -22.81 -6.99
N TRP A 60 1.86 -23.62 -6.03
CA TRP A 60 2.48 -23.72 -4.72
C TRP A 60 3.55 -24.80 -4.77
N TYR A 61 4.82 -24.43 -4.64
CA TYR A 61 5.91 -25.41 -4.59
C TYR A 61 6.15 -25.86 -3.14
N ASN A 62 5.83 -27.12 -2.86
CA ASN A 62 6.01 -27.73 -1.54
C ASN A 62 7.49 -28.12 -1.34
N TYR A 63 8.17 -27.49 -0.38
CA TYR A 63 9.59 -27.76 -0.13
C TYR A 63 9.88 -29.16 0.44
N ASP A 64 8.93 -29.75 1.18
CA ASP A 64 9.05 -31.09 1.77
C ASP A 64 8.94 -32.19 0.70
N THR A 65 7.92 -32.12 -0.15
CA THR A 65 7.65 -33.15 -1.17
C THR A 65 8.32 -32.86 -2.51
N GLN A 66 8.85 -31.65 -2.70
CA GLN A 66 9.42 -31.17 -3.96
C GLN A 66 8.43 -31.32 -5.13
N SER A 67 7.18 -30.93 -4.89
CA SER A 67 6.11 -30.99 -5.88
C SER A 67 5.32 -29.68 -5.92
N SER A 68 4.85 -29.31 -7.11
CA SER A 68 3.95 -28.17 -7.29
C SER A 68 2.49 -28.61 -7.24
N GLU A 69 1.67 -27.86 -6.52
CA GLU A 69 0.21 -28.00 -6.50
C GLU A 69 -0.43 -26.68 -6.96
N LYS A 70 -1.48 -26.75 -7.77
CA LYS A 70 -2.17 -25.54 -8.20
C LYS A 70 -3.08 -25.04 -7.10
N TRP A 71 -3.01 -23.75 -6.82
CA TRP A 71 -3.95 -23.07 -5.94
C TRP A 71 -4.60 -21.90 -6.68
N GLU A 72 -5.82 -21.59 -6.31
CA GLU A 72 -6.54 -20.44 -6.82
C GLU A 72 -7.55 -19.93 -5.79
N THR A 73 -7.93 -18.69 -5.96
CA THR A 73 -9.05 -18.04 -5.28
C THR A 73 -9.77 -17.17 -6.32
N ASN A 74 -10.54 -16.19 -5.87
CA ASN A 74 -11.19 -15.18 -6.69
C ASN A 74 -11.54 -13.96 -5.82
N VAL A 75 -11.97 -12.88 -6.47
CA VAL A 75 -12.50 -11.69 -5.79
C VAL A 75 -13.60 -12.07 -4.80
N GLY A 76 -13.46 -11.62 -3.54
CA GLY A 76 -14.33 -11.99 -2.42
C GLY A 76 -14.00 -13.33 -1.76
N GLY A 77 -12.94 -14.01 -2.19
CA GLY A 77 -12.36 -15.16 -1.50
C GLY A 77 -11.57 -14.76 -0.25
N GLN A 78 -11.07 -15.76 0.49
CA GLN A 78 -10.35 -15.55 1.74
C GLN A 78 -9.09 -16.40 1.81
N ILE A 79 -8.03 -15.86 2.41
CA ILE A 79 -6.84 -16.60 2.81
C ILE A 79 -6.74 -16.54 4.32
N LYS A 80 -6.69 -17.69 4.97
CA LYS A 80 -6.59 -17.78 6.43
C LYS A 80 -5.26 -18.41 6.80
N ILE A 81 -4.53 -17.76 7.69
CA ILE A 81 -3.26 -18.27 8.18
C ILE A 81 -3.30 -18.50 9.69
N ASN A 82 -2.64 -19.55 10.14
CA ASN A 82 -2.49 -19.88 11.55
C ASN A 82 -1.01 -20.22 11.80
N PHE A 83 -0.32 -19.41 12.59
CA PHE A 83 1.10 -19.67 12.88
C PHE A 83 1.27 -20.93 13.72
N THR A 84 2.14 -21.82 13.29
CA THR A 84 2.44 -23.09 13.97
C THR A 84 3.70 -23.02 14.84
N GLY A 85 4.44 -21.90 14.76
CA GLY A 85 5.60 -21.62 15.59
C GLY A 85 6.82 -21.15 14.77
N PHE A 86 7.99 -21.23 15.40
CA PHE A 86 9.27 -20.86 14.80
C PHE A 86 10.20 -22.08 14.77
N TYR A 87 10.81 -22.31 13.61
CA TYR A 87 11.63 -23.48 13.34
C TYR A 87 12.88 -23.09 12.53
N SER A 88 13.85 -23.99 12.43
CA SER A 88 14.96 -23.79 11.51
C SER A 88 14.47 -23.83 10.06
N ARG A 89 15.05 -22.99 9.21
CA ARG A 89 14.76 -22.92 7.77
C ARG A 89 14.86 -24.32 7.15
N HIS A 90 13.91 -24.63 6.28
CA HIS A 90 13.93 -25.89 5.56
C HIS A 90 15.14 -25.94 4.59
N PRO A 91 15.85 -27.06 4.38
CA PRO A 91 17.05 -27.09 3.54
C PRO A 91 16.84 -26.70 2.06
N ASN A 92 15.60 -26.83 1.58
CA ASN A 92 15.20 -26.46 0.22
C ASN A 92 14.53 -25.09 0.13
N ASP A 93 14.51 -24.34 1.23
CA ASP A 93 13.89 -23.03 1.33
C ASP A 93 14.94 -21.97 0.97
N TRP A 94 14.63 -21.21 -0.07
CA TRP A 94 15.47 -20.20 -0.67
C TRP A 94 14.57 -19.04 -1.07
N GLY A 95 15.05 -17.80 -0.97
CA GLY A 95 14.30 -16.64 -1.47
C GLY A 95 14.41 -15.38 -0.65
N ASP A 96 14.87 -15.47 0.59
CA ASP A 96 15.07 -14.32 1.47
C ASP A 96 16.32 -14.46 2.35
N ASP A 97 16.73 -13.33 2.92
CA ASP A 97 17.85 -13.23 3.86
C ASP A 97 17.38 -13.12 5.33
N PHE A 98 16.17 -13.60 5.68
CA PHE A 98 15.75 -13.68 7.08
C PHE A 98 16.52 -14.78 7.85
N PRO A 99 16.62 -14.69 9.19
CA PRO A 99 17.43 -15.62 9.98
C PRO A 99 17.02 -17.09 9.86
N ASP A 100 17.98 -17.96 9.52
CA ASP A 100 17.76 -19.40 9.32
C ASP A 100 17.32 -20.18 10.57
N THR A 101 17.51 -19.64 11.77
CA THR A 101 17.33 -20.39 13.02
C THR A 101 15.92 -20.30 13.59
N ASN A 102 15.17 -19.25 13.22
CA ASN A 102 13.89 -18.86 13.82
C ASN A 102 12.87 -18.46 12.74
N MET A 103 12.79 -19.23 11.64
CA MET A 103 11.86 -18.97 10.55
C MET A 103 10.40 -19.19 11.04
N PRO A 104 9.45 -18.29 10.77
CA PRO A 104 8.04 -18.50 11.10
C PRO A 104 7.44 -19.56 10.19
N TYR A 105 6.58 -20.42 10.75
CA TYR A 105 5.81 -21.42 10.02
C TYR A 105 4.32 -21.24 10.29
N MET A 106 3.50 -21.65 9.33
CA MET A 106 2.05 -21.48 9.39
C MET A 106 1.31 -22.54 8.59
N ASP A 107 0.05 -22.75 8.97
CA ASP A 107 -0.96 -23.37 8.13
C ASP A 107 -1.68 -22.29 7.31
N ILE A 108 -1.95 -22.57 6.04
CA ILE A 108 -2.62 -21.67 5.11
C ILE A 108 -3.82 -22.37 4.51
N PHE A 109 -4.97 -21.71 4.54
CA PHE A 109 -6.24 -22.18 4.00
C PHE A 109 -6.76 -21.15 3.00
N ILE A 110 -6.99 -21.56 1.75
CA ILE A 110 -7.43 -20.66 0.68
C ILE A 110 -8.85 -21.04 0.28
N TYR A 111 -9.74 -20.07 0.38
CA TYR A 111 -11.16 -20.19 0.12
C TYR A 111 -11.55 -19.34 -1.07
N LYS A 112 -12.44 -19.87 -1.92
CA LYS A 112 -13.13 -19.09 -2.95
C LYS A 112 -14.25 -18.25 -2.33
N SER A 113 -14.75 -17.29 -3.11
CA SER A 113 -15.95 -16.53 -2.75
C SER A 113 -17.11 -17.50 -2.51
N GLY A 114 -17.85 -17.27 -1.42
CA GLY A 114 -18.86 -18.20 -0.90
C GLY A 114 -18.37 -19.15 0.20
N GLY A 115 -17.06 -19.18 0.49
CA GLY A 115 -16.48 -19.90 1.63
C GLY A 115 -16.07 -21.35 1.32
N ASP A 116 -16.01 -21.74 0.05
CA ASP A 116 -15.55 -23.07 -0.36
C ASP A 116 -14.03 -23.18 -0.23
N LEU A 117 -13.56 -24.09 0.62
CA LEU A 117 -12.13 -24.38 0.77
C LEU A 117 -11.58 -25.00 -0.52
N ASN A 118 -10.61 -24.34 -1.14
CA ASN A 118 -10.03 -24.75 -2.42
C ASN A 118 -8.61 -25.31 -2.27
N PHE A 119 -7.82 -24.78 -1.34
CA PHE A 119 -6.44 -25.22 -1.13
C PHE A 119 -6.06 -25.17 0.36
N THR A 120 -5.18 -26.08 0.77
CA THR A 120 -4.64 -26.12 2.13
C THR A 120 -3.18 -26.45 2.09
N ARG A 121 -2.38 -25.66 2.80
CA ARG A 121 -0.98 -25.91 3.06
C ARG A 121 -0.77 -26.01 4.56
N VAL A 122 -0.17 -27.08 5.03
CA VAL A 122 0.07 -27.29 6.46
C VAL A 122 1.54 -27.09 6.73
N ASN A 123 1.84 -26.30 7.76
CA ASN A 123 3.18 -26.07 8.29
C ASN A 123 4.20 -25.70 7.21
N CYS A 124 3.88 -24.74 6.34
CA CYS A 124 4.85 -24.16 5.41
C CYS A 124 5.61 -23.01 6.08
N SER A 125 6.85 -22.78 5.66
CA SER A 125 7.63 -21.62 6.11
C SER A 125 7.08 -20.32 5.53
N ASN A 126 7.38 -19.22 6.20
CA ASN A 126 7.01 -17.87 5.78
C ASN A 126 7.53 -17.52 4.38
N SER A 127 8.72 -17.98 4.05
CA SER A 127 9.37 -17.81 2.74
C SER A 127 8.81 -18.73 1.65
N GLU A 128 8.35 -19.94 2.00
CA GLU A 128 7.59 -20.80 1.07
C GLU A 128 6.27 -20.11 0.68
N ALA A 129 5.56 -19.56 1.68
CA ALA A 129 4.35 -18.78 1.45
C ALA A 129 4.65 -17.52 0.63
N SER A 130 5.71 -16.79 0.99
CA SER A 130 6.15 -15.61 0.26
C SER A 130 6.44 -15.91 -1.21
N SER A 131 7.13 -17.01 -1.50
CA SER A 131 7.49 -17.37 -2.87
C SER A 131 6.27 -17.82 -3.67
N SER A 132 5.34 -18.54 -3.04
CA SER A 132 4.13 -19.06 -3.70
C SER A 132 3.09 -17.98 -3.98
N MET A 133 3.13 -16.88 -3.22
CA MET A 133 2.19 -15.77 -3.28
C MET A 133 2.83 -14.43 -3.69
N ILE A 134 4.13 -14.43 -3.98
CA ILE A 134 4.91 -13.27 -4.44
C ILE A 134 4.86 -12.10 -3.45
N LEU A 135 4.91 -12.41 -2.15
CA LEU A 135 4.90 -11.43 -1.06
C LEU A 135 6.31 -10.84 -0.85
N GLY A 136 6.80 -10.19 -1.90
CA GLY A 136 8.13 -9.60 -1.98
C GLY A 136 8.97 -10.18 -3.12
N TYR A 137 10.22 -9.74 -3.17
CA TYR A 137 11.21 -10.18 -4.14
C TYR A 137 12.57 -10.31 -3.48
N TRP A 138 13.37 -11.26 -3.95
CA TRP A 138 14.72 -11.47 -3.45
C TRP A 138 15.52 -10.14 -3.36
N PRO A 139 16.24 -9.89 -2.26
CA PRO A 139 16.42 -10.73 -1.06
C PRO A 139 15.32 -10.59 0.01
N PHE A 140 14.23 -9.89 -0.30
CA PHE A 140 13.14 -9.58 0.61
C PHE A 140 11.84 -10.35 0.29
N ASN A 141 11.88 -11.69 0.34
CA ASN A 141 10.67 -12.51 0.33
C ASN A 141 10.10 -12.59 1.76
N SER A 142 9.26 -11.61 2.11
CA SER A 142 8.88 -11.29 3.50
C SER A 142 7.65 -12.02 4.02
N GLY A 143 6.86 -12.62 3.14
CA GLY A 143 5.75 -13.49 3.52
C GLY A 143 4.69 -12.77 4.34
N PHE A 144 4.19 -13.41 5.39
CA PHE A 144 3.16 -12.86 6.27
C PHE A 144 3.72 -12.25 7.55
N LEU A 145 5.02 -12.43 7.83
CA LEU A 145 5.62 -11.98 9.08
C LEU A 145 7.08 -11.56 8.92
N ILE A 146 7.39 -10.32 9.34
CA ILE A 146 8.76 -9.78 9.38
C ILE A 146 9.28 -9.66 10.83
N PRO A 147 10.62 -9.63 11.03
CA PRO A 147 11.22 -9.29 12.32
C PRO A 147 10.87 -7.87 12.77
N LYS A 148 10.82 -7.63 14.09
CA LYS A 148 10.46 -6.31 14.65
C LYS A 148 11.55 -5.24 14.47
N ASN A 149 12.77 -5.65 14.11
CA ASN A 149 13.86 -4.70 13.87
C ASN A 149 13.75 -4.15 12.44
N ILE A 150 13.11 -3.00 12.30
CA ILE A 150 12.89 -2.35 11.01
C ILE A 150 14.20 -1.96 10.32
N SER A 151 15.24 -1.58 11.06
CA SER A 151 16.55 -1.27 10.47
C SER A 151 17.19 -2.50 9.81
N PHE A 152 16.98 -3.69 10.37
CA PHE A 152 17.42 -4.95 9.75
C PHE A 152 16.64 -5.25 8.46
N VAL A 153 15.32 -5.00 8.45
CA VAL A 153 14.49 -5.12 7.25
C VAL A 153 14.97 -4.17 6.14
N GLN A 154 15.28 -2.92 6.49
CA GLN A 154 15.83 -1.94 5.56
C GLN A 154 17.23 -2.32 5.06
N GLU A 155 18.06 -2.95 5.89
CA GLU A 155 19.38 -3.47 5.49
C GLU A 155 19.24 -4.54 4.39
N ILE A 156 18.32 -5.50 4.55
CA ILE A 156 18.04 -6.51 3.50
C ILE A 156 17.61 -5.84 2.19
N LEU A 157 16.73 -4.83 2.26
CA LEU A 157 16.29 -4.10 1.06
C LEU A 157 17.43 -3.34 0.39
N ASN A 158 18.41 -2.82 1.14
CA ASN A 158 19.59 -2.17 0.55
C ASN A 158 20.46 -3.11 -0.28
N ASP A 159 20.36 -4.42 -0.06
CA ASP A 159 21.09 -5.44 -0.82
C ASP A 159 20.36 -5.85 -2.11
N THR A 160 19.13 -5.36 -2.34
CA THR A 160 18.42 -5.62 -3.60
C THR A 160 19.00 -4.80 -4.76
N THR A 161 18.94 -5.37 -5.97
CA THR A 161 19.27 -4.65 -7.20
C THR A 161 18.04 -4.00 -7.84
N LEU A 162 16.87 -4.18 -7.24
CA LEU A 162 15.58 -3.71 -7.74
C LEU A 162 15.31 -2.28 -7.28
N ASP A 163 14.52 -1.54 -8.05
CA ASP A 163 14.03 -0.24 -7.59
C ASP A 163 13.00 -0.49 -6.48
N TYR A 164 13.10 0.27 -5.39
CA TYR A 164 12.13 0.15 -4.30
C TYR A 164 11.84 1.49 -3.62
N VAL A 165 10.68 1.57 -3.01
CA VAL A 165 10.24 2.64 -2.12
C VAL A 165 10.00 2.05 -0.74
N VAL A 166 10.48 2.72 0.30
CA VAL A 166 10.19 2.40 1.70
C VAL A 166 9.63 3.65 2.35
N GLU A 167 8.50 3.49 3.03
CA GLU A 167 7.89 4.53 3.85
C GLU A 167 7.57 3.96 5.23
N GLU A 168 7.72 4.77 6.26
CA GLU A 168 7.34 4.42 7.62
C GLU A 168 6.35 5.44 8.18
N SER A 169 5.28 4.92 8.80
CA SER A 169 4.40 5.66 9.68
C SER A 169 4.58 5.18 11.14
N TYR A 170 3.69 5.59 12.03
CA TYR A 170 3.74 5.17 13.42
C TYR A 170 3.48 3.66 13.57
N ASN A 171 2.40 3.15 12.97
CA ASN A 171 2.05 1.72 13.03
C ASN A 171 2.60 0.92 11.86
N PHE A 172 2.98 1.52 10.72
CA PHE A 172 3.23 0.75 9.50
C PHE A 172 4.60 0.97 8.87
N LEU A 173 5.08 -0.10 8.24
CA LEU A 173 6.15 -0.10 7.27
C LEU A 173 5.53 -0.44 5.91
N TYR A 174 5.63 0.48 4.97
CA TYR A 174 5.26 0.31 3.59
C TYR A 174 6.48 0.06 2.74
N MET A 175 6.33 -0.86 1.79
CA MET A 175 7.35 -1.19 0.81
C MET A 175 6.69 -1.38 -0.55
N ASN A 176 7.32 -0.82 -1.58
CA ASN A 176 6.98 -1.11 -2.96
C ASN A 176 8.25 -1.51 -3.70
N ILE A 177 8.25 -2.70 -4.31
CA ILE A 177 9.39 -3.25 -5.05
C ILE A 177 9.01 -3.36 -6.54
N GLU A 178 9.73 -2.61 -7.39
CA GLU A 178 9.53 -2.48 -8.85
C GLU A 178 8.10 -2.19 -9.33
N ASP A 179 7.24 -1.54 -8.54
CA ASP A 179 5.80 -1.40 -8.85
C ASP A 179 5.10 -2.76 -9.06
N LYS A 180 5.65 -3.84 -8.48
CA LYS A 180 5.16 -5.22 -8.60
C LYS A 180 4.75 -5.86 -7.30
N SER A 181 5.30 -5.40 -6.18
CA SER A 181 4.97 -5.92 -4.86
C SER A 181 4.89 -4.76 -3.89
N GLU A 182 3.66 -4.37 -3.60
CA GLU A 182 3.28 -3.41 -2.58
C GLU A 182 2.91 -4.17 -1.32
N LEU A 183 3.56 -3.86 -0.21
CA LEU A 183 3.43 -4.58 1.06
C LEU A 183 3.35 -3.58 2.21
N ILE A 184 2.38 -3.77 3.10
CA ILE A 184 2.24 -2.99 4.33
C ILE A 184 2.28 -3.94 5.52
N TYR A 185 3.23 -3.72 6.42
CA TYR A 185 3.39 -4.47 7.66
C TYR A 185 3.08 -3.60 8.87
N ASP A 186 2.43 -4.17 9.88
CA ASP A 186 2.31 -3.56 11.19
C ASP A 186 3.67 -3.65 11.90
N LYS A 187 4.29 -2.52 12.23
CA LYS A 187 5.64 -2.42 12.83
C LYS A 187 5.72 -3.02 14.22
N PHE A 188 4.61 -3.07 14.94
CA PHE A 188 4.59 -3.54 16.31
C PHE A 188 4.55 -5.05 16.38
N SER A 189 3.75 -5.71 15.55
CA SER A 189 3.65 -7.18 15.47
C SER A 189 4.57 -7.78 14.41
N GLY A 190 4.92 -7.04 13.36
CA GLY A 190 5.59 -7.54 12.16
C GLY A 190 4.64 -8.25 11.18
N LEU A 191 3.32 -8.23 11.41
CA LEU A 191 2.34 -8.94 10.60
C LEU A 191 2.04 -8.18 9.30
N LEU A 192 1.91 -8.91 8.19
CA LEU A 192 1.42 -8.36 6.93
C LEU A 192 -0.04 -7.92 7.09
N VAL A 193 -0.34 -6.66 6.78
CA VAL A 193 -1.69 -6.07 6.85
C VAL A 193 -2.31 -5.92 5.47
N TYR A 194 -1.49 -5.59 4.47
CA TYR A 194 -1.92 -5.44 3.09
C TYR A 194 -0.83 -5.92 2.14
N ALA A 195 -1.23 -6.55 1.05
CA ALA A 195 -0.36 -6.82 -0.08
C ALA A 195 -1.09 -6.65 -1.40
N ASN A 196 -0.43 -6.03 -2.37
CA ASN A 196 -0.83 -6.00 -3.77
C ASN A 196 0.38 -6.40 -4.62
N THR A 197 0.29 -7.57 -5.23
CA THR A 197 1.43 -8.18 -5.90
C THR A 197 1.05 -8.72 -7.27
N PHE A 198 1.93 -8.53 -8.25
CA PHE A 198 1.67 -8.96 -9.62
C PHE A 198 2.95 -9.46 -10.33
N THR A 199 2.86 -10.61 -10.98
CA THR A 199 3.91 -11.11 -11.85
C THR A 199 3.34 -11.92 -13.02
N GLY A 200 3.71 -11.57 -14.25
CA GLY A 200 3.25 -12.30 -15.44
C GLY A 200 1.73 -12.32 -15.54
N ASP A 201 1.13 -13.50 -15.43
CA ASP A 201 -0.33 -13.70 -15.44
C ASP A 201 -0.92 -13.87 -14.03
N TYR A 202 -0.09 -13.75 -12.99
CA TYR A 202 -0.50 -13.84 -11.58
C TYR A 202 -0.64 -12.44 -10.97
N GLY A 203 -1.74 -12.23 -10.25
CA GLY A 203 -1.95 -11.05 -9.43
C GLY A 203 -2.78 -11.38 -8.20
N ILE A 204 -2.47 -10.77 -7.06
CA ILE A 204 -3.31 -10.83 -5.88
C ILE A 204 -3.24 -9.52 -5.10
N GLU A 205 -4.42 -9.04 -4.70
CA GLU A 205 -4.59 -8.00 -3.69
C GLU A 205 -5.32 -8.60 -2.49
N LEU A 206 -4.70 -8.49 -1.32
CA LEU A 206 -5.23 -9.03 -0.07
C LEU A 206 -5.04 -8.05 1.09
N SER A 207 -6.02 -8.03 2.00
CA SER A 207 -6.01 -7.18 3.19
C SER A 207 -6.48 -7.94 4.43
N LEU A 208 -5.81 -7.72 5.55
CA LEU A 208 -6.12 -8.35 6.83
C LEU A 208 -7.44 -7.78 7.39
N THR A 209 -8.46 -8.63 7.45
CA THR A 209 -9.84 -8.24 7.78
C THR A 209 -10.07 -7.95 9.26
N ASN A 210 -9.28 -8.57 10.13
CA ASN A 210 -9.37 -8.45 11.58
C ASN A 210 -8.29 -7.52 12.14
N TYR A 211 -7.69 -6.66 11.32
CA TYR A 211 -6.81 -5.61 11.80
C TYR A 211 -7.64 -4.46 12.40
N SER A 212 -7.24 -3.99 13.57
CA SER A 212 -7.82 -2.82 14.22
C SER A 212 -6.77 -2.13 15.07
N LEU A 213 -6.87 -0.80 15.19
CA LEU A 213 -6.03 -0.02 16.10
C LEU A 213 -6.11 -0.57 17.53
N ASN A 214 -4.97 -0.76 18.19
CA ASN A 214 -4.90 -1.35 19.53
C ASN A 214 -5.32 -0.35 20.62
N PHE A 215 -6.59 -0.35 20.99
CA PHE A 215 -7.13 0.53 22.03
C PHE A 215 -6.58 0.26 23.44
N ASN A 216 -5.86 -0.84 23.67
CA ASN A 216 -5.19 -1.06 24.95
C ASN A 216 -3.85 -0.29 25.06
N ARG A 217 -3.40 0.36 23.98
CA ARG A 217 -2.18 1.16 23.97
C ARG A 217 -2.49 2.60 24.40
N LEU A 218 -1.58 3.16 25.20
CA LEU A 218 -1.56 4.58 25.50
C LEU A 218 -0.88 5.32 24.34
N TYR A 219 -1.61 6.25 23.71
CA TYR A 219 -1.07 7.10 22.65
C TYR A 219 -0.62 8.42 23.26
N GLN A 220 0.69 8.62 23.32
CA GLN A 220 1.31 9.80 23.92
C GLN A 220 1.71 10.78 22.83
N TYR A 221 1.39 12.06 23.01
CA TYR A 221 1.74 13.15 22.10
C TYR A 221 2.65 14.15 22.81
N ASN A 222 3.81 14.42 22.21
CA ASN A 222 4.77 15.41 22.66
C ASN A 222 4.34 16.81 22.21
N VAL A 223 4.31 17.77 23.13
CA VAL A 223 3.97 19.16 22.83
C VAL A 223 5.24 19.95 22.49
N SER A 224 5.41 20.36 21.24
CA SER A 224 6.57 21.16 20.79
C SER A 224 6.33 22.66 20.90
N GLU A 225 5.07 23.10 20.75
CA GLU A 225 4.65 24.47 20.92
C GLU A 225 3.28 24.56 21.59
N PHE A 226 3.12 25.57 22.46
CA PHE A 226 1.84 25.89 23.07
C PHE A 226 1.77 27.37 23.42
N ALA A 227 0.70 28.04 22.99
CA ALA A 227 0.41 29.43 23.33
C ALA A 227 -1.09 29.61 23.63
N ASP A 228 -1.36 30.41 24.68
CA ASP A 228 -2.68 30.72 25.23
C ASP A 228 -3.43 29.54 25.88
N LYS A 229 -4.49 29.85 26.63
CA LYS A 229 -5.33 28.87 27.32
C LYS A 229 -6.58 28.59 26.47
N PRO A 230 -6.58 27.54 25.63
CA PRO A 230 -7.80 27.05 25.03
C PRO A 230 -8.78 26.65 26.13
N ALA A 231 -10.03 26.91 25.85
CA ALA A 231 -11.01 26.99 26.88
C ALA A 231 -12.16 26.06 26.53
N TRP A 232 -12.22 24.92 27.23
CA TRP A 232 -13.30 23.94 27.07
C TRP A 232 -14.68 24.59 27.28
N TRP A 233 -14.75 25.68 28.05
CA TRP A 233 -15.98 26.43 28.35
C TRP A 233 -16.77 26.94 27.14
N TYR A 234 -16.14 27.17 25.98
CA TYR A 234 -16.84 27.65 24.79
C TYR A 234 -17.83 26.62 24.25
N VAL A 235 -17.63 25.34 24.59
CA VAL A 235 -18.42 24.22 24.06
C VAL A 235 -18.99 23.35 25.18
N PHE A 236 -18.27 23.16 26.29
CA PHE A 236 -18.71 22.39 27.47
C PHE A 236 -18.32 23.09 28.78
N SER A 237 -19.14 24.07 29.18
CA SER A 237 -18.94 24.94 30.35
C SER A 237 -18.65 24.25 31.68
N ASP A 238 -19.02 22.98 31.83
CA ASP A 238 -18.85 22.16 33.02
C ASP A 238 -17.49 21.46 33.11
N LYS A 239 -16.69 21.47 32.03
CA LYS A 239 -15.43 20.71 31.93
C LYS A 239 -14.14 21.49 32.25
N GLY A 240 -14.21 22.82 32.36
CA GLY A 240 -13.09 23.67 32.82
C GLY A 240 -12.16 24.19 31.71
N TYR A 241 -10.90 24.44 32.07
CA TYR A 241 -9.84 24.92 31.15
C TYR A 241 -8.66 23.96 31.22
N PHE A 242 -7.95 23.78 30.12
CA PHE A 242 -6.65 23.10 30.13
C PHE A 242 -5.53 24.07 29.78
N GLU A 243 -4.33 23.72 30.22
CA GLU A 243 -3.09 24.37 29.81
C GLU A 243 -2.01 23.30 29.65
N THR A 244 -1.04 23.56 28.79
CA THR A 244 0.21 22.81 28.69
C THR A 244 1.37 23.77 28.42
N ASN A 245 2.54 23.26 28.06
CA ASN A 245 3.67 24.06 27.62
C ASN A 245 4.60 23.23 26.73
N LYS A 246 5.58 23.89 26.11
CA LYS A 246 6.64 23.23 25.36
C LYS A 246 7.35 22.17 26.23
N GLY A 247 7.40 20.94 25.73
CA GLY A 247 7.93 19.76 26.41
C GLY A 247 6.91 19.06 27.33
N GLY A 248 5.67 19.54 27.38
CA GLY A 248 4.53 18.84 27.99
C GLY A 248 4.07 17.65 27.15
N LEU A 249 3.03 16.96 27.63
CA LEU A 249 2.46 15.78 26.98
C LEU A 249 0.93 15.81 26.94
N ILE A 250 0.36 15.15 25.94
CA ILE A 250 -1.05 14.79 25.90
C ILE A 250 -1.14 13.27 25.75
N ASN A 251 -1.79 12.61 26.70
CA ASN A 251 -2.03 11.17 26.68
C ASN A 251 -3.46 10.90 26.27
N ILE A 252 -3.62 10.02 25.28
CA ILE A 252 -4.90 9.56 24.77
C ILE A 252 -4.99 8.06 24.99
N ASN A 253 -6.01 7.63 25.73
CA ASN A 253 -6.35 6.23 25.94
C ASN A 253 -7.73 5.97 25.34
N PHE A 254 -7.79 5.35 24.16
CA PHE A 254 -9.06 5.06 23.50
C PHE A 254 -9.83 4.01 24.28
N THR A 255 -11.10 4.28 24.57
CA THR A 255 -11.92 3.38 25.38
C THR A 255 -12.73 2.42 24.52
N ARG A 256 -13.50 2.95 23.57
CA ARG A 256 -14.40 2.19 22.66
C ARG A 256 -15.06 3.12 21.63
N TYR A 257 -15.80 2.52 20.72
CA TYR A 257 -16.79 3.21 19.90
C TYR A 257 -18.16 3.20 20.58
N TYR A 258 -18.89 4.30 20.48
CA TYR A 258 -20.30 4.39 20.88
C TYR A 258 -21.14 4.99 19.77
N ASP A 259 -22.44 4.69 19.80
CA ASP A 259 -23.44 5.34 18.96
C ASP A 259 -23.42 6.86 19.21
N ARG A 260 -23.60 7.62 18.13
CA ARG A 260 -23.69 9.08 18.22
C ARG A 260 -24.89 9.50 19.08
N PRO A 261 -24.72 10.41 20.07
CA PRO A 261 -25.84 10.94 20.83
C PRO A 261 -26.82 11.67 19.91
N SER A 262 -28.12 11.41 20.03
CA SER A 262 -29.16 12.04 19.20
C SER A 262 -29.26 13.56 19.35
N ALA A 263 -28.61 14.13 20.37
CA ALA A 263 -28.55 15.57 20.63
C ALA A 263 -27.30 16.23 20.04
N ASP A 264 -26.35 15.46 19.49
CA ASP A 264 -25.15 15.98 18.86
C ASP A 264 -25.43 16.42 17.41
N LEU A 265 -25.93 17.65 17.28
CA LEU A 265 -26.41 18.24 16.02
C LEU A 265 -25.34 18.98 15.21
N TRP A 266 -24.09 19.03 15.68
CA TRP A 266 -23.01 19.77 14.99
C TRP A 266 -22.33 18.84 13.99
N GLY A 267 -21.93 19.30 12.80
CA GLY A 267 -21.21 18.41 11.87
C GLY A 267 -19.83 18.04 12.40
N ASP A 268 -19.36 16.85 12.04
CA ASP A 268 -18.01 16.35 12.33
C ASP A 268 -17.54 15.42 11.20
N ALA A 269 -16.28 14.97 11.25
CA ALA A 269 -15.70 14.10 10.23
C ALA A 269 -16.10 12.61 10.33
N PHE A 270 -17.06 12.28 11.20
CA PHE A 270 -17.42 10.91 11.54
C PHE A 270 -18.62 10.44 10.70
N PRO A 271 -18.70 9.13 10.37
CA PRO A 271 -19.92 8.56 9.82
C PRO A 271 -21.04 8.66 10.88
N ASP A 272 -22.29 8.81 10.43
CA ASP A 272 -23.46 9.02 11.31
C ASP A 272 -23.71 7.91 12.34
N SER A 273 -23.08 6.74 12.20
CA SER A 273 -23.32 5.58 13.06
C SER A 273 -22.56 5.63 14.39
N ASN A 274 -21.22 5.76 14.37
CA ASN A 274 -20.38 5.50 15.54
C ASN A 274 -19.22 6.52 15.68
N MET A 275 -18.89 6.89 16.93
CA MET A 275 -17.79 7.80 17.26
C MET A 275 -16.83 7.17 18.28
N ALA A 276 -15.52 7.43 18.13
CA ALA A 276 -14.51 6.98 19.08
C ALA A 276 -14.54 7.83 20.36
N TYR A 277 -14.31 7.18 21.50
CA TYR A 277 -14.20 7.82 22.81
C TYR A 277 -12.85 7.52 23.45
N MET A 278 -12.39 8.40 24.33
CA MET A 278 -11.09 8.33 24.96
C MET A 278 -11.08 8.94 26.36
N ASP A 279 -10.12 8.50 27.16
CA ASP A 279 -9.62 9.25 28.30
C ASP A 279 -8.46 10.13 27.83
N LEU A 280 -8.43 11.37 28.31
CA LEU A 280 -7.46 12.38 27.95
C LEU A 280 -6.78 12.90 29.21
N GLU A 281 -5.46 12.94 29.20
CA GLU A 281 -4.65 13.55 30.25
C GLU A 281 -3.66 14.53 29.64
N ILE A 282 -3.52 15.72 30.22
CA ILE A 282 -2.59 16.75 29.75
C ILE A 282 -1.61 17.06 30.88
N TYR A 283 -0.33 17.03 30.53
CA TYR A 283 0.78 17.23 31.44
C TYR A 283 1.58 18.48 31.06
N ASN A 284 1.95 19.26 32.07
CA ASN A 284 2.87 20.37 31.92
C ASN A 284 4.30 19.89 32.16
N LYS A 285 5.26 20.39 31.37
CA LYS A 285 6.67 20.31 31.72
C LYS A 285 6.98 21.27 32.85
N SER A 286 7.56 20.73 33.91
CA SER A 286 8.11 21.48 35.04
C SER A 286 9.59 21.18 35.23
N VAL A 287 10.24 21.93 36.12
CA VAL A 287 11.65 21.69 36.49
C VAL A 287 11.86 20.30 37.07
N THR A 288 10.86 19.75 37.77
CA THR A 288 10.94 18.45 38.45
C THR A 288 10.45 17.28 37.59
N GLY A 289 10.06 17.52 36.34
CA GLY A 289 9.47 16.51 35.46
C GLY A 289 8.09 16.91 34.93
N LEU A 290 7.26 15.92 34.63
CA LEU A 290 5.90 16.14 34.14
C LEU A 290 4.93 16.22 35.31
N ALA A 291 4.00 17.18 35.26
CA ALA A 291 2.93 17.33 36.24
C ALA A 291 1.58 17.25 35.54
N LEU A 292 0.73 16.31 35.97
CA LEU A 292 -0.65 16.21 35.48
C LEU A 292 -1.38 17.52 35.80
N ASN A 293 -1.89 18.16 34.76
CA ASN A 293 -2.56 19.44 34.87
C ASN A 293 -4.06 19.34 34.61
N PHE A 294 -4.46 18.49 33.67
CA PHE A 294 -5.85 18.36 33.28
C PHE A 294 -6.17 16.92 32.89
N THR A 295 -7.39 16.47 33.20
CA THR A 295 -7.87 15.13 32.84
C THR A 295 -9.36 15.17 32.52
N GLN A 296 -9.75 14.39 31.51
CA GLN A 296 -11.13 14.10 31.17
C GLN A 296 -11.25 12.62 30.86
N VAL A 297 -12.37 12.03 31.27
CA VAL A 297 -12.61 10.60 31.14
C VAL A 297 -13.78 10.38 30.19
N ASN A 298 -13.60 9.45 29.27
CA ASN A 298 -14.60 9.00 28.32
C ASN A 298 -15.30 10.15 27.58
N ILE A 299 -14.48 11.03 26.99
CA ILE A 299 -14.93 12.07 26.07
C ILE A 299 -14.89 11.55 24.65
N SER A 300 -15.76 12.09 23.81
CA SER A 300 -15.74 11.77 22.38
C SER A 300 -14.53 12.38 21.68
N ASN A 301 -14.13 11.76 20.57
CA ASN A 301 -13.06 12.28 19.72
C ASN A 301 -13.38 13.69 19.19
N LYS A 302 -14.64 13.97 18.89
CA LYS A 302 -15.10 15.32 18.51
C LYS A 302 -14.93 16.33 19.63
N GLU A 303 -15.30 15.98 20.87
CA GLU A 303 -15.10 16.88 22.01
C GLU A 303 -13.63 17.24 22.19
N ALA A 304 -12.74 16.25 22.05
CA ALA A 304 -11.30 16.47 22.06
C ALA A 304 -10.86 17.35 20.87
N ALA A 305 -11.36 17.07 19.67
CA ALA A 305 -11.03 17.81 18.45
C ALA A 305 -11.35 19.30 18.61
N VAL A 306 -12.56 19.61 19.04
CA VAL A 306 -13.03 20.99 19.22
C VAL A 306 -12.26 21.69 20.35
N ALA A 307 -12.00 21.00 21.46
CA ALA A 307 -11.28 21.57 22.58
C ALA A 307 -9.82 21.93 22.23
N LEU A 308 -9.17 21.13 21.39
CA LEU A 308 -7.77 21.27 20.98
C LEU A 308 -7.59 21.95 19.60
N ILE A 309 -8.69 22.34 18.96
CA ILE A 309 -8.71 22.93 17.60
C ILE A 309 -7.99 22.00 16.60
N LEU A 310 -8.35 20.71 16.63
CA LEU A 310 -7.87 19.67 15.72
C LEU A 310 -8.89 19.45 14.59
N GLY A 311 -9.24 20.54 13.91
CA GLY A 311 -10.26 20.57 12.87
C GLY A 311 -10.85 21.96 12.64
N PHE A 312 -11.58 22.12 11.54
CA PHE A 312 -12.20 23.37 11.11
C PHE A 312 -13.63 23.09 10.66
N ASN A 313 -14.55 24.07 10.82
CA ASN A 313 -15.96 23.92 10.47
C ASN A 313 -16.54 22.56 10.94
N ASN A 314 -17.20 21.79 10.07
CA ASN A 314 -17.64 20.43 10.40
C ASN A 314 -16.57 19.36 10.13
N PHE A 315 -15.36 19.72 9.72
CA PHE A 315 -14.22 18.81 9.66
C PHE A 315 -13.49 18.74 11.02
N GLN A 316 -14.23 18.33 12.06
CA GLN A 316 -13.68 18.15 13.42
C GLN A 316 -13.10 16.75 13.57
N SER A 317 -11.81 16.60 13.27
CA SER A 317 -11.21 15.28 13.02
C SER A 317 -10.47 14.66 14.23
N GLY A 318 -9.89 15.47 15.12
CA GLY A 318 -9.38 14.99 16.41
C GLY A 318 -8.25 13.97 16.32
N PHE A 319 -8.22 13.00 17.24
CA PHE A 319 -7.10 12.04 17.35
C PHE A 319 -7.27 10.77 16.52
N LEU A 320 -8.49 10.45 16.10
CA LEU A 320 -8.80 9.23 15.36
C LEU A 320 -9.88 9.49 14.30
N GLN A 321 -9.58 9.11 13.06
CA GLN A 321 -10.44 9.25 11.89
C GLN A 321 -10.98 7.90 11.39
N PRO A 322 -12.15 7.45 11.87
CA PRO A 322 -12.73 6.17 11.46
C PRO A 322 -13.19 6.15 10.00
N SER A 323 -13.39 7.32 9.40
CA SER A 323 -13.74 7.48 7.98
C SER A 323 -12.59 7.17 7.03
N ILE A 324 -11.37 6.91 7.50
CA ILE A 324 -10.20 6.76 6.62
C ILE A 324 -10.24 5.52 5.73
N ASN A 325 -11.04 4.51 6.11
CA ASN A 325 -11.36 3.37 5.27
C ASN A 325 -12.09 3.80 3.97
N ASN A 326 -12.61 5.03 3.92
CA ASN A 326 -13.11 5.70 2.72
C ASN A 326 -12.41 7.06 2.57
N LEU A 327 -11.14 7.00 2.16
CA LEU A 327 -10.31 8.18 1.97
C LEU A 327 -10.93 9.21 1.02
N THR A 328 -11.66 8.75 -0.01
CA THR A 328 -12.40 9.63 -0.94
C THR A 328 -13.41 10.50 -0.19
N ASN A 329 -14.23 9.90 0.69
CA ASN A 329 -15.19 10.64 1.49
C ASN A 329 -14.51 11.57 2.50
N PHE A 330 -13.41 11.13 3.11
CA PHE A 330 -12.61 11.95 4.02
C PHE A 330 -12.07 13.22 3.32
N LYS A 331 -11.44 13.07 2.15
CA LYS A 331 -10.93 14.19 1.34
C LYS A 331 -12.05 15.12 0.90
N LYS A 332 -13.15 14.55 0.40
CA LYS A 332 -14.33 15.31 -0.02
C LYS A 332 -14.85 16.18 1.11
N LEU A 333 -15.00 15.63 2.31
CA LEU A 333 -15.50 16.37 3.46
C LEU A 333 -14.56 17.51 3.86
N ALA A 334 -13.24 17.26 3.88
CA ALA A 334 -12.26 18.32 4.15
C ALA A 334 -12.41 19.49 3.15
N LEU A 335 -12.56 19.19 1.85
CA LEU A 335 -12.72 20.19 0.80
C LEU A 335 -14.06 20.93 0.87
N GLU A 336 -15.18 20.23 1.12
CA GLU A 336 -16.51 20.85 1.27
C GLU A 336 -16.52 21.84 2.44
N GLU A 337 -15.87 21.46 3.54
CA GLU A 337 -15.76 22.27 4.74
C GLU A 337 -14.75 23.42 4.62
N ALA A 338 -14.06 23.59 3.48
CA ALA A 338 -13.27 24.80 3.22
C ALA A 338 -14.13 26.08 3.16
N THR A 339 -15.43 25.92 2.86
CA THR A 339 -16.40 27.03 2.70
C THR A 339 -17.55 26.98 3.71
N GLY A 340 -17.29 26.39 4.89
CA GLY A 340 -18.27 26.22 5.96
C GLY A 340 -18.60 27.51 6.72
N TYR A 341 -18.53 27.48 8.06
CA TYR A 341 -18.76 28.65 8.90
C TYR A 341 -17.67 29.71 8.72
N THR A 342 -16.43 29.27 8.56
CA THR A 342 -15.27 30.06 8.17
C THR A 342 -14.84 29.67 6.76
N THR A 343 -14.39 30.63 5.97
CA THR A 343 -13.89 30.39 4.61
C THR A 343 -12.37 30.33 4.64
N GLY A 344 -11.80 29.34 3.95
CA GLY A 344 -10.36 29.19 3.79
C GLY A 344 -9.99 28.31 2.61
N THR A 345 -8.70 28.08 2.44
CA THR A 345 -8.16 27.15 1.45
C THR A 345 -7.78 25.84 2.10
N VAL A 346 -8.15 24.72 1.49
CA VAL A 346 -7.74 23.38 1.93
C VAL A 346 -6.73 22.81 0.94
N GLU A 347 -5.60 22.32 1.45
CA GLU A 347 -4.60 21.57 0.70
C GLU A 347 -4.49 20.15 1.28
N LEU A 348 -4.36 19.18 0.38
CA LEU A 348 -4.25 17.76 0.73
C LEU A 348 -2.92 17.25 0.18
N GLU A 349 -2.09 16.67 1.04
CA GLU A 349 -0.85 15.99 0.65
C GLU A 349 -0.95 14.54 1.09
N GLU A 350 -0.65 13.60 0.20
CA GLU A 350 -0.79 12.17 0.46
C GLU A 350 0.49 11.42 0.14
N THR A 351 0.76 10.42 0.97
CA THR A 351 1.76 9.38 0.75
C THR A 351 1.08 8.01 0.78
N ASP A 352 1.84 6.92 0.66
CA ASP A 352 1.26 5.59 0.68
C ASP A 352 0.65 5.28 2.07
N LEU A 353 1.29 5.74 3.15
CA LEU A 353 0.80 5.52 4.53
C LEU A 353 0.08 6.69 5.18
N THR A 354 0.23 7.92 4.69
CA THR A 354 -0.27 9.10 5.41
C THR A 354 -1.05 10.07 4.53
N ILE A 355 -1.90 10.88 5.16
CA ILE A 355 -2.58 12.01 4.54
C ILE A 355 -2.50 13.23 5.44
N LYS A 356 -2.03 14.34 4.88
CA LYS A 356 -2.00 15.65 5.52
C LYS A 356 -3.14 16.51 4.99
N VAL A 357 -3.85 17.15 5.90
CA VAL A 357 -4.88 18.14 5.61
C VAL A 357 -4.41 19.48 6.17
N SER A 358 -4.24 20.46 5.29
CA SER A 358 -3.93 21.84 5.65
C SER A 358 -5.14 22.71 5.39
N PHE A 359 -5.51 23.57 6.32
CA PHE A 359 -6.56 24.58 6.19
C PHE A 359 -6.01 25.94 6.59
N ASP A 360 -6.15 26.93 5.70
CA ASP A 360 -5.75 28.32 5.94
C ASP A 360 -6.96 29.24 5.79
N GLU A 361 -7.45 29.80 6.90
CA GLU A 361 -8.60 30.69 6.94
C GLU A 361 -8.28 32.06 6.35
N GLU A 362 -9.19 32.59 5.54
CA GLU A 362 -9.05 33.93 4.97
C GLU A 362 -8.93 35.01 6.06
N GLY A 363 -7.97 35.92 5.91
CA GLY A 363 -7.83 37.07 6.80
C GLY A 363 -6.95 36.86 8.05
N ASN A 364 -6.00 35.91 8.00
CA ASN A 364 -5.09 35.54 9.09
C ASN A 364 -5.83 34.96 10.32
N GLY A 365 -6.82 34.10 10.07
CA GLY A 365 -7.60 33.43 11.11
C GLY A 365 -6.93 32.15 11.62
N LEU A 366 -7.63 31.03 11.47
CA LEU A 366 -7.18 29.69 11.77
C LEU A 366 -6.24 29.15 10.68
N ASN A 367 -5.10 28.61 11.09
CA ASN A 367 -4.20 27.83 10.25
C ASN A 367 -4.00 26.47 10.91
N ILE A 368 -4.49 25.41 10.27
CA ILE A 368 -4.54 24.07 10.84
C ILE A 368 -3.86 23.11 9.89
N GLN A 369 -2.93 22.31 10.40
CA GLN A 369 -2.32 21.22 9.65
C GLN A 369 -2.45 19.94 10.48
N LEU A 370 -3.02 18.89 9.89
CA LEU A 370 -3.29 17.61 10.55
C LEU A 370 -2.75 16.48 9.67
N LEU A 371 -1.89 15.63 10.22
CA LEU A 371 -1.32 14.47 9.54
C LEU A 371 -1.89 13.19 10.15
N TYR A 372 -2.56 12.38 9.33
CA TYR A 372 -3.19 11.13 9.74
C TYR A 372 -2.55 9.92 9.05
N GLU A 373 -2.54 8.79 9.75
CA GLU A 373 -2.17 7.50 9.18
C GLU A 373 -3.36 6.83 8.47
N LYS A 374 -3.22 6.51 7.18
CA LYS A 374 -4.31 6.05 6.30
C LYS A 374 -4.98 4.74 6.71
N MET A 375 -4.23 3.84 7.33
CA MET A 375 -4.72 2.49 7.66
C MET A 375 -5.44 2.43 9.02
N THR A 376 -5.19 3.39 9.92
CA THR A 376 -5.80 3.41 11.27
C THR A 376 -6.66 4.65 11.52
N GLY A 377 -6.39 5.74 10.80
CA GLY A 377 -6.97 7.05 11.05
C GLY A 377 -6.32 7.78 12.22
N LEU A 378 -5.25 7.27 12.80
CA LEU A 378 -4.60 7.85 13.97
C LEU A 378 -3.92 9.18 13.60
N LEU A 379 -4.14 10.22 14.40
CA LEU A 379 -3.41 11.49 14.26
C LEU A 379 -1.93 11.27 14.62
N LEU A 380 -1.04 11.61 13.70
CA LEU A 380 0.41 11.49 13.87
C LEU A 380 1.04 12.83 14.28
N TRP A 381 0.56 13.91 13.70
CA TRP A 381 1.05 15.26 13.96
C TRP A 381 -0.05 16.29 13.74
N ALA A 382 -0.04 17.36 14.52
CA ALA A 382 -0.89 18.51 14.33
C ALA A 382 -0.15 19.81 14.64
N ASP A 383 -0.41 20.84 13.84
CA ASP A 383 -0.02 22.24 14.07
C ASP A 383 -1.26 23.10 13.88
N SER A 384 -1.79 23.61 14.98
CA SER A 384 -3.04 24.39 15.01
C SER A 384 -2.78 25.76 15.57
N LYS A 385 -2.98 26.77 14.74
CA LYS A 385 -2.74 28.19 15.02
C LYS A 385 -4.01 28.98 14.83
N GLY A 386 -4.27 29.89 15.75
CA GLY A 386 -5.31 30.91 15.64
C GLY A 386 -4.85 32.20 16.30
N SER A 387 -5.72 33.21 16.39
CA SER A 387 -5.35 34.57 16.81
C SER A 387 -4.37 34.65 18.00
N ASN A 388 -4.62 33.91 19.08
CA ASN A 388 -3.69 33.80 20.22
C ASN A 388 -3.32 32.35 20.55
N TYR A 389 -4.01 31.38 19.94
CA TYR A 389 -3.82 29.97 20.21
C TYR A 389 -2.73 29.40 19.33
N ASN A 390 -1.86 28.58 19.92
CA ASN A 390 -0.97 27.71 19.17
C ASN A 390 -0.86 26.37 19.90
N LEU A 391 -0.98 25.27 19.17
CA LEU A 391 -0.67 23.93 19.65
C LEU A 391 0.02 23.17 18.52
N GLU A 392 1.25 22.74 18.79
CA GLU A 392 1.95 21.79 17.93
C GLU A 392 2.22 20.52 18.74
N ILE A 393 1.74 19.38 18.22
CA ILE A 393 1.87 18.06 18.85
C ILE A 393 2.31 17.01 17.84
N THR A 394 3.12 16.06 18.31
CA THR A 394 3.55 14.88 17.53
C THR A 394 3.39 13.64 18.37
N ILE A 395 2.87 12.55 17.81
CA ILE A 395 2.84 11.26 18.50
C ILE A 395 4.26 10.80 18.84
N ASP A 396 4.46 10.32 20.06
CA ASP A 396 5.77 9.91 20.56
C ASP A 396 6.32 8.74 19.75
N GLY A 397 7.60 8.82 19.34
CA GLY A 397 8.23 7.82 18.48
C GLY A 397 7.98 7.97 16.98
N TYR A 398 7.31 9.03 16.53
CA TYR A 398 7.17 9.39 15.11
C TYR A 398 7.88 10.72 14.81
N ASP A 399 8.54 10.80 13.64
CA ASP A 399 9.16 12.02 13.13
C ASP A 399 8.47 12.42 11.81
N PRO A 400 7.61 13.45 11.80
CA PRO A 400 6.89 13.89 10.60
C PRO A 400 7.82 14.50 9.54
N TRP A 401 9.05 14.85 9.93
CA TRP A 401 10.07 15.41 9.05
C TRP A 401 11.16 14.39 8.70
N GLY A 402 11.02 13.16 9.19
CA GLY A 402 11.89 12.06 8.82
C GLY A 402 11.87 11.95 7.30
N THR A 403 12.99 12.26 6.66
CA THR A 403 13.11 12.07 5.22
C THR A 403 12.91 10.59 4.96
N THR A 404 11.79 10.21 4.35
CA THR A 404 11.77 8.98 3.57
C THR A 404 12.95 9.09 2.62
N PRO A 405 13.95 8.20 2.68
CA PRO A 405 14.98 8.18 1.67
C PRO A 405 14.23 8.06 0.34
N SER A 406 14.34 9.08 -0.50
CA SER A 406 14.05 8.93 -1.92
C SER A 406 15.13 7.98 -2.46
N ASN A 407 14.99 6.70 -2.17
CA ASN A 407 15.76 5.63 -2.79
C ASN A 407 15.18 5.31 -4.17
N ARG A 408 14.33 6.17 -4.73
CA ARG A 408 14.18 6.26 -6.18
C ARG A 408 15.57 6.58 -6.72
N PRO A 409 16.27 5.64 -7.38
CA PRO A 409 17.55 5.97 -7.96
C PRO A 409 17.24 7.11 -8.92
N SER A 410 17.81 8.30 -8.65
CA SER A 410 17.85 9.38 -9.62
C SER A 410 18.21 8.74 -10.95
N GLY A 411 17.42 8.94 -12.01
CA GLY A 411 17.48 8.22 -13.29
C GLY A 411 18.86 8.17 -13.95
N GLU A 412 19.81 7.50 -13.30
CA GLU A 412 21.05 7.04 -13.82
C GLU A 412 20.64 5.94 -14.78
N LEU A 413 21.14 6.07 -15.99
CA LEU A 413 20.98 5.08 -17.04
C LEU A 413 21.41 3.73 -16.45
N LEU A 414 20.45 2.90 -16.00
CA LEU A 414 20.69 1.57 -15.45
C LEU A 414 21.27 0.73 -16.57
N LEU A 415 22.60 0.78 -16.72
CA LEU A 415 23.35 0.09 -17.75
C LEU A 415 23.03 -1.41 -17.71
N SER A 416 22.64 -1.93 -16.53
CA SER A 416 22.11 -3.27 -16.27
C SER A 416 20.94 -3.66 -17.16
N LYS A 417 19.95 -2.78 -17.34
CA LYS A 417 18.81 -2.98 -18.26
C LYS A 417 19.28 -3.11 -19.71
N TYR A 418 20.46 -2.56 -20.02
CA TYR A 418 21.09 -2.64 -21.32
C TYR A 418 22.19 -3.71 -21.45
N ILE A 419 22.59 -4.38 -20.38
CA ILE A 419 23.63 -5.43 -20.38
C ILE A 419 23.31 -6.53 -21.40
N PRO A 420 22.08 -7.06 -21.51
CA PRO A 420 21.76 -8.07 -22.51
C PRO A 420 21.99 -7.55 -23.95
N TYR A 421 21.63 -6.31 -24.23
CA TYR A 421 21.83 -5.70 -25.55
C TYR A 421 23.31 -5.43 -25.83
N ILE A 422 24.06 -4.93 -24.84
CA ILE A 422 25.51 -4.73 -24.94
C ILE A 422 26.20 -6.08 -25.18
N ALA A 423 25.77 -7.15 -24.50
CA ALA A 423 26.31 -8.49 -24.70
C ALA A 423 25.99 -9.04 -26.10
N ILE A 424 24.74 -8.93 -26.57
CA ILE A 424 24.34 -9.37 -27.92
C ILE A 424 25.09 -8.59 -28.99
N ALA A 425 25.18 -7.27 -28.86
CA ALA A 425 25.94 -6.41 -29.78
C ALA A 425 27.44 -6.77 -29.77
N SER A 426 28.02 -7.00 -28.60
CA SER A 426 29.43 -7.36 -28.45
C SER A 426 29.75 -8.71 -29.07
N ILE A 427 28.93 -9.74 -28.80
CA ILE A 427 29.09 -11.09 -29.37
C ILE A 427 28.93 -11.04 -30.89
N SER A 428 27.98 -10.25 -31.39
CA SER A 428 27.77 -10.06 -32.82
C SER A 428 28.96 -9.39 -33.50
N LEU A 429 29.52 -8.33 -32.90
CA LEU A 429 30.70 -7.62 -33.39
C LEU A 429 31.96 -8.51 -33.41
N ILE A 430 32.18 -9.29 -32.35
CA ILE A 430 33.30 -10.24 -32.25
C ILE A 430 33.16 -11.32 -33.34
N SER A 431 31.96 -11.87 -33.52
CA SER A 431 31.70 -12.92 -34.50
C SER A 431 31.86 -12.42 -35.94
N ILE A 432 31.37 -11.22 -36.26
CA ILE A 432 31.55 -10.58 -37.56
C ILE A 432 33.04 -10.30 -37.83
N SER A 433 33.75 -9.75 -36.83
CA SER A 433 35.19 -9.46 -36.95
C SER A 433 36.02 -10.73 -37.18
N GLY A 434 35.71 -11.81 -36.44
CA GLY A 434 36.34 -13.12 -36.63
C GLY A 434 36.10 -13.70 -38.03
N LEU A 435 34.86 -13.61 -38.54
CA LEU A 435 34.52 -14.06 -39.90
C LEU A 435 35.22 -13.24 -40.99
N LEU A 436 35.39 -11.92 -40.80
CA LEU A 436 36.13 -11.05 -41.71
C LEU A 436 37.62 -11.39 -41.74
N ILE A 437 38.24 -11.68 -40.59
CA ILE A 437 39.65 -12.11 -40.51
C ILE A 437 39.85 -13.47 -41.20
N ILE A 438 38.99 -14.45 -40.90
CA ILE A 438 39.05 -15.79 -41.52
C ILE A 438 38.83 -15.70 -43.04
N SER A 439 38.02 -14.76 -43.53
CA SER A 439 37.79 -14.55 -44.96
C SER A 439 39.03 -14.11 -45.77
N LYS A 440 40.03 -13.52 -45.10
CA LYS A 440 41.31 -13.12 -45.70
C LYS A 440 42.26 -14.29 -45.89
N TYR A 441 42.09 -15.39 -45.16
CA TYR A 441 42.86 -16.61 -45.34
C TYR A 441 42.25 -17.48 -46.46
N LYS A 442 43.11 -18.08 -47.27
CA LYS A 442 42.77 -18.80 -48.51
C LYS A 442 42.10 -20.17 -48.22
N SER A 443 40.96 -20.15 -47.53
CA SER A 443 40.18 -21.34 -47.16
C SER A 443 38.92 -21.46 -48.02
N ASN A 444 38.47 -22.70 -48.24
CA ASN A 444 37.20 -22.98 -48.92
C ASN A 444 35.97 -22.43 -48.17
N PHE A 445 36.16 -21.93 -46.95
CA PHE A 445 35.13 -21.34 -46.08
C PHE A 445 34.59 -20.00 -46.58
N LYS A 446 35.32 -19.32 -47.48
CA LYS A 446 34.92 -18.01 -48.05
C LYS A 446 33.54 -18.05 -48.73
N LYS A 447 33.11 -19.21 -49.26
CA LYS A 447 31.79 -19.40 -49.87
C LYS A 447 30.64 -19.39 -48.85
N PHE A 448 30.92 -19.73 -47.58
CA PHE A 448 29.93 -19.86 -46.52
C PHE A 448 29.84 -18.62 -45.60
N ASN A 449 30.86 -17.75 -45.59
CA ASN A 449 30.88 -16.56 -44.73
C ASN A 449 29.67 -15.64 -44.89
N LYS A 450 29.15 -15.46 -46.11
CA LYS A 450 27.95 -14.63 -46.32
C LYS A 450 26.72 -15.20 -45.60
N PHE A 451 26.58 -16.52 -45.55
CA PHE A 451 25.45 -17.17 -44.90
C PHE A 451 25.61 -17.20 -43.38
N ALA A 452 26.84 -17.34 -42.87
CA ALA A 452 27.12 -17.25 -41.44
C ALA A 452 26.83 -15.84 -40.88
N ILE A 453 27.21 -14.78 -41.60
CA ILE A 453 26.91 -13.39 -41.20
C ILE A 453 25.40 -13.15 -41.19
N ILE A 454 24.67 -13.60 -42.22
CA ILE A 454 23.21 -13.50 -42.27
C ILE A 454 22.57 -14.24 -41.10
N GLY A 455 23.05 -15.43 -40.75
CA GLY A 455 22.56 -16.21 -39.60
C GLY A 455 22.77 -15.52 -38.25
N ILE A 456 23.92 -14.87 -38.05
CA ILE A 456 24.21 -14.10 -36.82
C ILE A 456 23.28 -12.89 -36.72
N ILE A 457 23.16 -12.11 -37.80
CA ILE A 457 22.27 -10.95 -37.83
C ILE A 457 20.83 -11.39 -37.54
N PHE A 458 20.35 -12.45 -38.19
CA PHE A 458 19.01 -12.99 -37.99
C PHE A 458 18.80 -13.48 -36.55
N THR A 459 19.76 -14.18 -35.96
CA THR A 459 19.63 -14.68 -34.57
C THR A 459 19.62 -13.52 -33.58
N ALA A 460 20.46 -12.49 -33.80
CA ALA A 460 20.50 -11.31 -32.95
C ALA A 460 19.20 -10.50 -33.04
N THR A 461 18.67 -10.22 -34.25
CA THR A 461 17.41 -9.48 -34.42
C THR A 461 16.20 -10.27 -33.95
N PHE A 462 16.14 -11.58 -34.21
CA PHE A 462 15.01 -12.41 -33.79
C PHE A 462 15.04 -12.65 -32.27
N GLY A 463 16.22 -12.84 -31.68
CA GLY A 463 16.40 -12.94 -30.23
C GLY A 463 16.01 -11.64 -29.50
N SER A 464 16.38 -10.48 -30.04
CA SER A 464 15.94 -9.19 -29.49
C SER A 464 14.44 -8.97 -29.61
N LEU A 465 13.81 -9.46 -30.68
CA LEU A 465 12.36 -9.34 -30.88
C LEU A 465 11.57 -10.22 -29.90
N ILE A 466 12.00 -11.47 -29.68
CA ILE A 466 11.39 -12.37 -28.69
C ILE A 466 11.54 -11.81 -27.29
N TYR A 467 12.73 -11.31 -26.94
CA TYR A 467 12.96 -10.68 -25.63
C TYR A 467 12.07 -9.45 -25.44
N PHE A 468 12.00 -8.56 -26.44
CA PHE A 468 11.13 -7.38 -26.39
C PHE A 468 9.65 -7.77 -26.21
N GLY A 469 9.18 -8.79 -26.93
CA GLY A 469 7.81 -9.30 -26.79
C GLY A 469 7.54 -9.95 -25.43
N ALA A 470 8.55 -10.59 -24.81
CA ALA A 470 8.42 -11.22 -23.50
C ALA A 470 8.49 -10.23 -22.33
N THR A 471 9.21 -9.12 -22.49
CA THR A 471 9.35 -8.08 -21.44
C THR A 471 8.36 -6.92 -21.56
N TYR A 472 7.67 -6.81 -22.70
CA TYR A 472 6.65 -5.79 -22.89
C TYR A 472 5.34 -6.27 -22.26
N SER A 473 5.12 -5.88 -20.99
CA SER A 473 3.78 -5.94 -20.42
C SER A 473 3.02 -4.71 -20.92
N PRO A 474 1.93 -4.87 -21.71
CA PRO A 474 1.10 -3.73 -22.05
C PRO A 474 0.57 -3.13 -20.73
N PRO A 475 0.49 -1.80 -20.63
CA PRO A 475 -0.14 -1.16 -19.48
C PRO A 475 -1.54 -1.77 -19.26
N ILE A 476 -1.88 -2.08 -18.01
CA ILE A 476 -3.22 -2.58 -17.68
C ILE A 476 -4.19 -1.45 -18.01
N VAL A 477 -5.09 -1.72 -18.95
CA VAL A 477 -6.16 -0.82 -19.36
C VAL A 477 -7.39 -1.24 -18.58
N ASN A 478 -7.98 -0.31 -17.82
CA ASN A 478 -9.21 -0.53 -17.07
C ASN A 478 -10.31 -1.11 -17.98
N GLN A 479 -11.25 -1.85 -17.39
CA GLN A 479 -12.32 -2.46 -18.17
C GLN A 479 -13.26 -1.40 -18.75
N LYS A 480 -13.67 -1.58 -20.00
CA LYS A 480 -14.66 -0.73 -20.65
C LYS A 480 -16.02 -0.83 -19.95
N LEU A 481 -16.48 0.25 -19.34
CA LEU A 481 -17.79 0.35 -18.69
C LEU A 481 -18.84 0.92 -19.65
N GLU A 482 -20.11 0.57 -19.44
CA GLU A 482 -21.23 1.12 -20.23
C GLU A 482 -21.51 2.58 -19.88
N GLN A 483 -21.37 2.93 -18.61
CA GLN A 483 -21.61 4.26 -18.07
C GLN A 483 -20.68 4.53 -16.89
N VAL A 484 -20.23 5.78 -16.75
CA VAL A 484 -19.54 6.31 -15.58
C VAL A 484 -20.14 7.65 -15.17
N GLN A 485 -20.18 7.92 -13.87
CA GLN A 485 -20.85 9.09 -13.27
C GLN A 485 -19.88 9.85 -12.36
N ASN A 486 -20.27 11.07 -11.97
CA ASN A 486 -19.51 11.93 -11.06
C ASN A 486 -18.08 12.22 -11.54
N ILE A 487 -17.89 12.36 -12.86
CA ILE A 487 -16.59 12.65 -13.44
C ILE A 487 -16.28 14.14 -13.31
N THR A 488 -15.03 14.48 -13.03
CA THR A 488 -14.50 15.84 -13.09
C THR A 488 -13.41 15.94 -14.15
N LEU A 489 -13.46 16.98 -14.99
CA LEU A 489 -12.44 17.30 -15.99
C LEU A 489 -11.84 18.68 -15.69
N ILE A 490 -10.52 18.74 -15.55
CA ILE A 490 -9.72 19.94 -15.33
C ILE A 490 -8.80 20.13 -16.54
N ILE A 491 -8.75 21.35 -17.09
CA ILE A 491 -7.86 21.72 -18.19
C ILE A 491 -7.04 22.92 -17.75
N ASP A 492 -5.74 22.70 -17.57
CA ASP A 492 -4.75 23.72 -17.21
C ASP A 492 -3.94 24.11 -18.45
N TYR A 493 -4.09 25.36 -18.88
CA TYR A 493 -3.42 25.89 -20.08
C TYR A 493 -1.98 26.35 -19.81
N GLY A 494 -1.42 26.12 -18.61
CA GLY A 494 -0.04 26.49 -18.26
C GLY A 494 0.22 28.01 -18.19
N ASN A 495 -0.81 28.83 -18.38
CA ASN A 495 -0.76 30.29 -18.35
C ASN A 495 -1.57 30.88 -17.17
N GLY A 496 -1.95 30.05 -16.21
CA GLY A 496 -2.83 30.39 -15.09
C GLY A 496 -4.33 30.33 -15.41
N THR A 497 -4.71 30.03 -16.64
CA THR A 497 -6.11 29.73 -16.99
C THR A 497 -6.40 28.26 -16.73
N ILE A 498 -7.40 27.98 -15.89
CA ILE A 498 -7.87 26.63 -15.60
C ILE A 498 -9.38 26.58 -15.85
N ASN A 499 -9.83 25.57 -16.61
CA ASN A 499 -11.25 25.27 -16.79
C ASN A 499 -11.59 23.96 -16.09
N THR A 500 -12.68 23.95 -15.32
CA THR A 500 -13.15 22.76 -14.62
C THR A 500 -14.59 22.46 -15.01
N TYR A 501 -14.89 21.18 -15.29
CA TYR A 501 -16.21 20.65 -15.58
C TYR A 501 -16.48 19.49 -14.63
N ASP A 502 -17.41 19.69 -13.70
CA ASP A 502 -17.67 18.73 -12.62
C ASP A 502 -18.99 17.99 -12.79
N ASN A 503 -19.06 16.83 -12.13
CA ASN A 503 -20.27 16.05 -11.92
C ASN A 503 -21.02 15.71 -13.23
N PHE A 504 -20.28 15.31 -14.26
CA PHE A 504 -20.87 14.84 -15.51
C PHE A 504 -20.77 13.32 -15.66
N GLU A 505 -21.58 12.81 -16.57
CA GLU A 505 -21.60 11.38 -16.90
C GLU A 505 -21.13 11.13 -18.34
N LEU A 506 -20.58 9.95 -18.55
CA LEU A 506 -20.31 9.37 -19.86
C LEU A 506 -21.09 8.07 -19.97
N SER A 507 -21.62 7.76 -21.15
CA SER A 507 -22.50 6.61 -21.37
C SER A 507 -22.25 6.00 -22.75
N ASN A 508 -23.00 4.94 -23.10
CA ASN A 508 -22.90 4.24 -24.39
C ASN A 508 -21.51 3.65 -24.67
N TYR A 509 -20.77 3.28 -23.63
CA TYR A 509 -19.40 2.78 -23.75
C TYR A 509 -18.41 3.81 -24.34
N GLU A 510 -18.70 5.11 -24.25
CA GLU A 510 -17.79 6.22 -24.56
C GLU A 510 -17.23 6.78 -23.26
N THR A 511 -16.50 5.94 -22.50
CA THR A 511 -16.08 6.22 -21.11
C THR A 511 -14.58 6.42 -20.97
N THR A 512 -13.87 6.89 -22.00
CA THR A 512 -12.42 7.13 -21.93
C THR A 512 -12.07 8.54 -21.46
N ALA A 513 -10.82 8.75 -21.03
CA ALA A 513 -10.31 10.09 -20.72
C ALA A 513 -10.40 11.04 -21.94
N PHE A 514 -10.29 10.51 -23.16
CA PHE A 514 -10.52 11.28 -24.38
C PHE A 514 -12.00 11.62 -24.57
N ASP A 515 -12.92 10.69 -24.32
CA ASP A 515 -14.36 10.95 -24.43
C ASP A 515 -14.82 12.01 -23.42
N ALA A 516 -14.24 12.00 -22.21
CA ALA A 516 -14.43 13.07 -21.22
C ALA A 516 -14.01 14.44 -21.76
N LEU A 517 -12.85 14.50 -22.42
CA LEU A 517 -12.34 15.73 -23.01
C LEU A 517 -13.19 16.18 -24.20
N ASP A 518 -13.52 15.27 -25.13
CA ASP A 518 -14.24 15.57 -26.38
C ASP A 518 -15.66 16.08 -26.13
N LYS A 519 -16.25 15.68 -24.99
CA LYS A 519 -17.55 16.15 -24.54
C LYS A 519 -17.61 17.67 -24.33
N TRP A 520 -16.52 18.29 -23.86
CA TRP A 520 -16.55 19.67 -23.37
C TRP A 520 -15.74 20.66 -24.20
N VAL A 521 -14.75 20.20 -24.96
CA VAL A 521 -13.81 21.08 -25.64
C VAL A 521 -13.53 20.65 -27.08
N SER A 522 -13.07 21.61 -27.89
CA SER A 522 -12.64 21.32 -29.26
C SER A 522 -11.22 20.77 -29.23
N ILE A 523 -11.04 19.53 -29.67
CA ILE A 523 -9.73 18.85 -29.69
C ILE A 523 -9.21 18.73 -31.12
N GLN A 524 -7.93 19.03 -31.34
CA GLN A 524 -7.21 18.54 -32.52
C GLN A 524 -6.25 17.44 -32.07
N TYR A 525 -6.26 16.33 -32.80
CA TYR A 525 -5.44 15.17 -32.48
C TYR A 525 -5.04 14.41 -33.74
N THR A 526 -3.91 13.72 -33.67
CA THR A 526 -3.46 12.76 -34.68
C THR A 526 -3.67 11.34 -34.16
N ASP A 527 -4.36 10.50 -34.94
CA ASP A 527 -4.55 9.09 -34.65
C ASP A 527 -3.34 8.26 -35.13
N TYR A 528 -2.60 7.68 -34.19
CA TYR A 528 -1.49 6.76 -34.45
C TYR A 528 -1.91 5.27 -34.41
N GLY A 529 -3.22 4.99 -34.52
CA GLY A 529 -3.82 3.67 -34.58
C GLY A 529 -3.59 2.88 -33.29
N ALA A 530 -2.75 1.85 -33.36
CA ALA A 530 -2.46 1.00 -32.21
C ALA A 530 -1.76 1.75 -31.06
N GLN A 531 -1.20 2.94 -31.29
CA GLN A 531 -0.59 3.77 -30.24
C GLN A 531 -1.60 4.71 -29.55
N GLY A 532 -2.77 4.94 -30.15
CA GLY A 532 -3.80 5.84 -29.64
C GLY A 532 -3.68 7.26 -30.21
N TYR A 533 -4.47 8.17 -29.64
CA TYR A 533 -4.59 9.55 -30.10
C TYR A 533 -3.55 10.44 -29.41
N PHE A 534 -2.84 11.22 -30.21
CA PHE A 534 -1.95 12.28 -29.72
C PHE A 534 -2.68 13.62 -29.83
N ILE A 535 -2.91 14.27 -28.69
CA ILE A 535 -3.63 15.54 -28.62
C ILE A 535 -2.67 16.68 -28.97
N GLU A 536 -2.95 17.39 -30.06
CA GLU A 536 -2.14 18.49 -30.58
C GLU A 536 -2.60 19.84 -30.03
N SER A 537 -3.91 20.01 -29.88
CA SER A 537 -4.48 21.22 -29.30
C SER A 537 -5.80 20.98 -28.58
N ILE A 538 -6.03 21.79 -27.53
CA ILE A 538 -7.28 21.86 -26.78
C ILE A 538 -7.80 23.29 -26.84
N ASN A 539 -9.03 23.48 -27.33
CA ASN A 539 -9.63 24.80 -27.59
C ASN A 539 -8.74 25.75 -28.41
N GLY A 540 -7.97 25.20 -29.35
CA GLY A 540 -7.07 25.96 -30.23
C GLY A 540 -5.74 26.37 -29.60
N VAL A 541 -5.44 25.91 -28.37
CA VAL A 541 -4.12 26.08 -27.76
C VAL A 541 -3.26 24.85 -28.08
N GLU A 542 -2.28 25.05 -28.97
CA GLU A 542 -1.33 24.03 -29.39
C GLU A 542 -0.23 23.79 -28.34
N GLY A 543 0.18 22.53 -28.16
CA GLY A 543 1.39 22.19 -27.44
C GLY A 543 1.39 20.76 -26.87
N ASN A 544 2.30 20.51 -25.91
CA ASN A 544 2.48 19.18 -25.33
C ASN A 544 1.52 19.00 -24.15
N TRP A 545 0.39 18.38 -24.43
CA TRP A 545 -0.61 18.06 -23.41
C TRP A 545 -0.27 16.76 -22.70
N LEU A 546 -0.07 16.84 -21.38
CA LEU A 546 -0.03 15.68 -20.51
C LEU A 546 -1.39 15.51 -19.83
N TYR A 547 -1.70 14.29 -19.40
CA TYR A 547 -2.91 14.08 -18.60
C TYR A 547 -2.68 13.14 -17.44
N TYR A 548 -3.53 13.34 -16.43
CA TYR A 548 -3.50 12.71 -15.13
C TYR A 548 -4.90 12.23 -14.80
N ILE A 549 -4.99 11.13 -14.05
CA ILE A 549 -6.22 10.61 -13.48
C ILE A 549 -6.00 10.51 -11.98
N ASN A 550 -6.83 11.19 -11.19
CA ASN A 550 -6.71 11.26 -9.72
C ASN A 550 -5.28 11.65 -9.30
N ASP A 551 -4.76 12.72 -9.92
CA ASP A 551 -3.40 13.28 -9.75
C ASP A 551 -2.23 12.35 -10.11
N LYS A 552 -2.51 11.16 -10.68
CA LYS A 552 -1.48 10.24 -11.16
C LYS A 552 -1.26 10.41 -12.66
N TYR A 553 0.00 10.58 -13.07
CA TYR A 553 0.39 10.66 -14.48
C TYR A 553 0.07 9.36 -15.21
N ILE A 554 -0.57 9.45 -16.38
CA ILE A 554 -0.96 8.28 -17.17
C ILE A 554 -0.11 8.17 -18.44
N SER A 555 0.59 7.04 -18.58
CA SER A 555 1.44 6.73 -19.73
C SER A 555 0.71 6.04 -20.89
N ILE A 556 -0.61 5.92 -20.80
CA ILE A 556 -1.50 5.33 -21.83
C ILE A 556 -2.09 6.48 -22.65
N ALA A 557 -2.45 6.29 -23.92
CA ALA A 557 -3.15 7.33 -24.68
C ALA A 557 -4.56 7.58 -24.11
N ALA A 558 -5.02 8.83 -24.07
CA ALA A 558 -6.30 9.21 -23.45
C ALA A 558 -7.52 8.47 -24.02
N ASN A 559 -7.49 8.08 -25.31
CA ASN A 559 -8.56 7.32 -25.97
C ASN A 559 -8.55 5.82 -25.66
N LYS A 560 -7.61 5.37 -24.83
CA LYS A 560 -7.44 3.97 -24.42
C LYS A 560 -7.60 3.78 -22.93
N TYR A 561 -7.54 4.84 -22.13
CA TYR A 561 -7.75 4.76 -20.69
C TYR A 561 -9.24 4.87 -20.38
N PHE A 562 -9.86 3.79 -19.92
CA PHE A 562 -11.27 3.78 -19.49
C PHE A 562 -11.38 4.31 -18.06
N LEU A 563 -12.31 5.24 -17.88
CA LEU A 563 -12.59 5.88 -16.60
C LEU A 563 -13.47 5.01 -15.72
N GLU A 564 -13.45 5.30 -14.42
CA GLU A 564 -14.36 4.81 -13.40
C GLU A 564 -15.23 5.96 -12.86
N SER A 565 -16.34 5.63 -12.19
CA SER A 565 -17.20 6.66 -11.63
C SER A 565 -16.51 7.38 -10.48
N GLY A 566 -16.47 8.70 -10.50
CA GLY A 566 -15.77 9.54 -9.52
C GLY A 566 -14.38 10.01 -9.94
N ASP A 567 -13.87 9.59 -11.10
CA ASP A 567 -12.54 9.99 -11.56
C ASP A 567 -12.40 11.50 -11.81
N ILE A 568 -11.24 12.02 -11.43
CA ILE A 568 -10.78 13.38 -11.73
C ILE A 568 -9.73 13.31 -12.85
N ILE A 569 -10.04 13.85 -14.02
CA ILE A 569 -9.13 13.92 -15.16
C ILE A 569 -8.55 15.32 -15.23
N LYS A 570 -7.22 15.44 -15.22
CA LYS A 570 -6.52 16.71 -15.45
C LYS A 570 -5.72 16.65 -16.75
N PHE A 571 -5.97 17.56 -17.68
CA PHE A 571 -5.09 17.84 -18.82
C PHE A 571 -4.28 19.09 -18.53
N GLU A 572 -2.96 19.02 -18.72
CA GLU A 572 -2.03 20.12 -18.43
C GLU A 572 -1.09 20.35 -19.60
N LEU A 573 -0.99 21.61 -20.02
CA LEU A 573 -0.04 22.04 -21.04
C LEU A 573 1.35 22.23 -20.44
N GLN A 574 2.36 21.55 -20.99
CA GLN A 574 3.77 21.65 -20.58
C GLN A 574 4.57 22.69 -21.36
#